data_AF-A0A7W0YTF6-F1
#
_entry.id   AF-A0A7W0YTF6-F1
#
_cell.length_a   1.000
_cell.length_b   1.000
_cell.length_c   1.000
_cell.angle_alpha   90.00
_cell.angle_beta   90.00
_cell.angle_gamma   90.00
#
_symmetry.space_group_name_H-M   'P 1'
#
loop_
_entity.id
_entity.type
_entity.pdbx_description
1 polymer ?
#
loop_
_entity_poly.entity_id
_entity_poly.type
_entity_poly.pdbx_seq_one_letter_code
_entity_poly.pdbx_strand_id
1 'polypeptide(L)'
;MLLFLVRHAHSDPGDPDDLRSLSTRGRKEARVLAERLAAHATPPRLVLSSPLLRARETAETIAEAVSADLRIDEHLAPGTTVEGLRDAVAGADGVVVAVCHQPDCSEIALELTGRDPGFPPGGVAELSLDA
;
A
#
# COMPACT_ATOMS: atom_id res chain seq x y z
N MET A 1 -10.87 12.25 0.66
CA MET A 1 -9.51 12.12 0.12
C MET A 1 -9.41 10.86 -0.73
N LEU A 2 -8.69 10.91 -1.85
CA LEU A 2 -8.42 9.74 -2.69
C LEU A 2 -7.25 8.94 -2.11
N LEU A 3 -7.46 7.64 -1.91
CA LEU A 3 -6.47 6.71 -1.38
C LEU A 3 -6.34 5.48 -2.30
N PHE A 4 -5.11 5.11 -2.62
CA PHE A 4 -4.81 3.79 -3.18
C PHE A 4 -4.36 2.85 -2.06
N LEU A 5 -5.24 1.91 -1.69
CA LEU A 5 -4.90 0.84 -0.76
C LEU A 5 -4.21 -0.28 -1.52
N VAL A 6 -2.99 -0.64 -1.12
CA VAL A 6 -2.13 -1.57 -1.83
C VAL A 6 -1.74 -2.71 -0.89
N ARG A 7 -1.87 -3.96 -1.33
CA ARG A 7 -1.17 -5.07 -0.69
C ARG A 7 0.25 -5.12 -1.23
N HIS A 8 1.24 -5.31 -0.35
CA HIS A 8 2.63 -5.52 -0.79
C HIS A 8 2.77 -6.58 -1.90
N ALA A 9 3.78 -6.43 -2.76
CA ALA A 9 4.07 -7.37 -3.84
C ALA A 9 4.59 -8.71 -3.31
N HIS A 10 4.72 -9.71 -4.19
CA HIS A 10 5.15 -11.05 -3.77
C HIS A 10 6.51 -11.03 -3.07
N SER A 11 6.60 -11.65 -1.90
CA SER A 11 7.86 -11.83 -1.15
C SER A 11 8.31 -13.28 -1.14
N ASP A 12 9.61 -13.49 -1.09
CA ASP A 12 10.17 -14.82 -0.83
C ASP A 12 9.96 -15.20 0.65
N PRO A 13 10.01 -16.49 1.00
CA PRO A 13 10.11 -16.92 2.39
C PRO A 13 11.37 -16.34 3.05
N GLY A 14 11.32 -16.17 4.36
CA GLY A 14 12.43 -15.61 5.14
C GLY A 14 12.10 -15.64 6.63
N ASP A 15 13.15 -15.62 7.45
CA ASP A 15 13.08 -15.69 8.90
C ASP A 15 14.12 -14.71 9.48
N PRO A 16 13.73 -13.74 10.31
CA PRO A 16 12.35 -13.45 10.77
C PRO A 16 11.42 -12.95 9.65
N ASP A 17 10.09 -13.11 9.83
CA ASP A 17 9.07 -12.79 8.81
C ASP A 17 9.12 -11.33 8.34
N ASP A 18 9.44 -10.42 9.25
CA ASP A 18 9.54 -8.98 9.01
C ASP A 18 10.68 -8.60 8.04
N LEU A 19 11.72 -9.42 7.94
CA LEU A 19 12.86 -9.25 7.04
C LEU A 19 12.70 -9.97 5.69
N ARG A 20 11.52 -10.52 5.40
CA ARG A 20 11.22 -11.08 4.09
C ARG A 20 11.23 -9.99 3.01
N SER A 21 12.16 -10.12 2.06
CA SER A 21 12.23 -9.25 0.88
C SER A 21 11.27 -9.68 -0.22
N LEU A 22 10.97 -8.76 -1.13
CA LEU A 22 10.33 -9.04 -2.40
C LEU A 22 11.12 -10.07 -3.19
N SER A 23 10.39 -10.95 -3.86
CA SER A 23 10.98 -11.87 -4.82
C SER A 23 11.30 -11.15 -6.13
N THR A 24 12.01 -11.82 -7.04
CA THR A 24 12.21 -11.30 -8.39
C THR A 24 10.88 -11.08 -9.13
N ARG A 25 9.86 -11.90 -8.83
CA ARG A 25 8.49 -11.69 -9.32
C ARG A 25 7.86 -10.47 -8.65
N GLY A 26 7.96 -10.35 -7.33
CA GLY A 26 7.39 -9.22 -6.59
C GLY A 26 7.95 -7.87 -7.02
N ARG A 27 9.27 -7.77 -7.26
CA ARG A 27 9.88 -6.56 -7.82
C ARG A 27 9.29 -6.16 -9.18
N LYS A 28 8.90 -7.13 -10.02
CA LYS A 28 8.22 -6.84 -11.30
C LYS A 28 6.79 -6.39 -11.07
N GLU A 29 6.05 -7.05 -10.17
CA GLU A 29 4.68 -6.66 -9.80
C GLU A 29 4.64 -5.23 -9.25
N ALA A 30 5.57 -4.88 -8.35
CA ALA A 30 5.70 -3.55 -7.79
C ALA A 30 5.98 -2.48 -8.86
N ARG A 31 6.86 -2.75 -9.83
CA ARG A 31 7.13 -1.83 -10.94
C ARG A 31 5.92 -1.61 -11.84
N VAL A 32 5.20 -2.67 -12.20
CA VAL A 32 3.98 -2.57 -13.01
C VAL A 32 2.90 -1.76 -12.29
N LEU A 33 2.75 -1.96 -10.98
CA LEU A 33 1.86 -1.14 -10.16
C LEU A 33 2.32 0.33 -10.12
N ALA A 34 3.61 0.58 -9.93
CA ALA A 34 4.19 1.91 -9.87
C ALA A 34 3.98 2.70 -11.19
N GLU A 35 4.20 2.05 -12.35
CA GLU A 35 3.93 2.63 -13.67
C GLU A 35 2.44 2.99 -13.84
N ARG A 36 1.53 2.12 -13.37
CA ARG A 36 0.08 2.39 -13.42
C ARG A 36 -0.31 3.60 -12.56
N LEU A 37 0.26 3.71 -11.36
CA LEU A 37 0.00 4.84 -10.45
C LEU A 37 0.60 6.15 -10.97
N ALA A 38 1.77 6.10 -11.60
CA ALA A 38 2.39 7.27 -12.23
C ALA A 38 1.60 7.79 -13.44
N ALA A 39 0.91 6.90 -14.17
CA ALA A 39 0.02 7.25 -15.28
C ALA A 39 -1.38 7.70 -14.83
N HIS A 40 -1.69 7.68 -13.53
CA HIS A 40 -2.98 8.12 -13.02
C HIS A 40 -3.19 9.62 -13.27
N ALA A 41 -4.43 10.03 -13.58
CA ALA A 41 -4.74 11.43 -13.91
C ALA A 41 -4.35 12.42 -12.78
N THR A 42 -4.41 11.94 -11.54
CA THR A 42 -3.91 12.63 -10.36
C THR A 42 -2.91 11.71 -9.66
N PRO A 43 -1.59 11.82 -9.95
CA PRO A 43 -0.60 10.92 -9.37
C PRO A 43 -0.49 11.13 -7.85
N PRO A 44 -0.24 10.07 -7.06
CA PRO A 44 -0.01 10.17 -5.62
C PRO A 44 1.14 11.12 -5.27
N ARG A 45 1.01 11.85 -4.17
CA ARG A 45 2.07 12.74 -3.65
C ARG A 45 2.69 12.25 -2.34
N LEU A 46 2.06 11.26 -1.72
CA LEU A 46 2.51 10.62 -0.50
C LEU A 46 2.32 9.10 -0.63
N VAL A 47 3.35 8.35 -0.27
CA VAL A 47 3.31 6.90 -0.12
C VAL A 47 3.58 6.57 1.34
N LEU A 48 2.66 5.84 1.95
CA LEU A 48 2.77 5.30 3.30
C LEU A 48 3.01 3.80 3.21
N SER A 49 3.86 3.29 4.11
CA SER A 49 4.21 1.88 4.12
C SER A 49 4.21 1.31 5.53
N SER A 50 3.71 0.09 5.66
CA SER A 50 4.03 -0.78 6.80
C SER A 50 5.55 -0.87 7.03
N PRO A 51 6.01 -1.05 8.28
CA PRO A 51 7.43 -1.19 8.59
C PRO A 51 8.07 -2.48 8.03
N LEU A 52 7.30 -3.50 7.66
CA LEU A 52 7.83 -4.78 7.18
C LEU A 52 8.51 -4.63 5.82
N LEU A 53 9.67 -5.29 5.63
CA LEU A 53 10.57 -5.06 4.49
C LEU A 53 9.87 -5.19 3.13
N ARG A 54 9.07 -6.24 2.93
CA ARG A 54 8.29 -6.45 1.69
C ARG A 54 7.34 -5.29 1.33
N ALA A 55 6.74 -4.65 2.35
CA ALA A 55 5.86 -3.51 2.13
C ALA A 55 6.68 -2.26 1.81
N ARG A 56 7.80 -2.06 2.51
CA ARG A 56 8.74 -0.98 2.26
C ARG A 56 9.31 -1.01 0.86
N GLU A 57 9.84 -2.14 0.40
CA GLU A 57 10.38 -2.27 -0.96
C GLU A 57 9.32 -2.05 -2.05
N THR A 58 8.06 -2.46 -1.78
CA THR A 58 6.94 -2.16 -2.68
C THR A 58 6.67 -0.65 -2.72
N ALA A 59 6.63 -0.01 -1.55
CA ALA A 59 6.37 1.42 -1.40
C ALA A 59 7.49 2.30 -1.97
N GLU A 60 8.76 1.94 -1.78
CA GLU A 60 9.94 2.58 -2.36
C GLU A 60 9.84 2.58 -3.89
N THR A 61 9.53 1.43 -4.48
CA THR A 61 9.32 1.30 -5.94
C THR A 61 8.21 2.24 -6.45
N ILE A 62 7.11 2.36 -5.71
CA ILE A 62 6.00 3.26 -6.08
C ILE A 62 6.44 4.73 -5.94
N ALA A 63 7.00 5.10 -4.79
CA ALA A 63 7.39 6.47 -4.47
C ALA A 63 8.40 7.03 -5.48
N GLU A 64 9.38 6.23 -5.88
CA GLU A 64 10.35 6.60 -6.92
C GLU A 64 9.65 6.90 -8.26
N ALA A 65 8.73 6.05 -8.70
CA ALA A 65 8.05 6.22 -9.99
C ALA A 65 7.13 7.44 -10.04
N VAL A 66 6.46 7.76 -8.91
CA VAL A 66 5.54 8.91 -8.83
C VAL A 66 6.21 10.19 -8.31
N SER A 67 7.50 10.12 -7.95
CA SER A 67 8.23 11.23 -7.30
C SER A 67 7.52 11.78 -6.06
N ALA A 68 7.03 10.87 -5.20
CA ALA A 68 6.30 11.19 -3.97
C ALA A 68 7.17 11.03 -2.72
N ASP A 69 6.77 11.69 -1.63
CA ASP A 69 7.34 11.44 -0.31
C ASP A 69 6.99 10.02 0.16
N LEU A 70 7.95 9.31 0.75
CA LEU A 70 7.74 8.01 1.40
C LEU A 70 7.81 8.17 2.92
N ARG A 71 6.81 7.64 3.64
CA ARG A 71 6.81 7.55 5.11
C ARG A 71 6.51 6.13 5.56
N ILE A 72 7.20 5.70 6.60
CA ILE A 72 6.92 4.43 7.27
C ILE A 72 5.98 4.71 8.43
N ASP A 73 4.91 3.93 8.52
CA ASP A 73 3.86 4.12 9.52
C ASP A 73 3.46 2.78 10.16
N GLU A 74 3.58 2.70 11.48
CA GLU A 74 3.28 1.51 12.27
C GLU A 74 1.79 1.13 12.22
N HIS A 75 0.89 2.09 11.97
CA HIS A 75 -0.54 1.80 11.86
C HIS A 75 -0.87 0.94 10.63
N LEU A 76 0.06 0.78 9.67
CA LEU A 76 -0.12 -0.07 8.48
C LEU A 76 0.47 -1.47 8.64
N ALA A 77 1.05 -1.79 9.80
CA ALA A 77 1.55 -3.13 10.13
C ALA A 77 0.44 -4.20 10.06
N PRO A 78 0.78 -5.51 9.98
CA PRO A 78 -0.22 -6.57 9.95
C PRO A 78 -1.24 -6.46 11.10
N GLY A 79 -2.52 -6.56 10.77
CA GLY A 79 -3.63 -6.33 11.71
C GLY A 79 -4.17 -4.89 11.69
N THR A 80 -3.82 -4.09 10.69
CA THR A 80 -4.36 -2.74 10.50
C THR A 80 -5.86 -2.75 10.22
N THR A 81 -6.58 -1.76 10.75
CA THR A 81 -8.04 -1.58 10.60
C THR A 81 -8.37 -0.32 9.79
N VAL A 82 -9.65 -0.03 9.57
CA VAL A 82 -10.09 1.25 8.99
C VAL A 82 -9.62 2.43 9.84
N GLU A 83 -9.67 2.33 11.17
CA GLU A 83 -9.15 3.35 12.09
C GLU A 83 -7.63 3.49 11.96
N GLY A 84 -6.88 2.38 11.94
CA GLY A 84 -5.43 2.44 11.75
C GLY A 84 -5.04 3.09 10.41
N LEU A 85 -5.78 2.79 9.35
CA LEU A 85 -5.60 3.45 8.06
C LEU A 85 -5.92 4.95 8.13
N ARG A 86 -6.98 5.34 8.84
CA ARG A 86 -7.34 6.76 9.05
C ARG A 86 -6.26 7.49 9.84
N ASP A 87 -5.72 6.87 10.88
CA ASP A 87 -4.63 7.43 11.68
C ASP A 87 -3.35 7.61 10.84
N ALA A 88 -3.01 6.63 10.00
CA ALA A 88 -1.85 6.71 9.10
C ALA A 88 -1.96 7.88 8.09
N VAL A 89 -3.17 8.16 7.61
CA VAL A 89 -3.40 9.25 6.63
C VAL A 89 -3.79 10.57 7.30
N ALA A 90 -3.79 10.64 8.63
CA ALA A 90 -4.19 11.85 9.35
C ALA A 90 -3.26 13.03 8.99
N GLY A 91 -3.86 14.14 8.57
CA GLY A 91 -3.11 15.33 8.13
C GLY A 91 -2.39 15.19 6.79
N ALA A 92 -2.62 14.10 6.04
CA ALA A 92 -2.19 14.01 4.66
C ALA A 92 -3.11 14.83 3.74
N ASP A 93 -2.51 15.49 2.75
CA ASP A 93 -3.22 16.23 1.71
C ASP A 93 -3.03 15.56 0.34
N GLY A 94 -4.07 15.62 -0.49
CA GLY A 94 -4.02 15.12 -1.86
C GLY A 94 -4.21 13.61 -1.99
N VAL A 95 -3.56 12.99 -2.97
CA VAL A 95 -3.72 11.56 -3.27
C VAL A 95 -2.63 10.76 -2.56
N VAL A 96 -3.03 9.75 -1.78
CA VAL A 96 -2.14 8.93 -0.96
C VAL A 96 -2.12 7.49 -1.45
N VAL A 97 -0.99 6.81 -1.31
CA VAL A 97 -0.87 5.35 -1.39
C VAL A 97 -0.62 4.81 0.01
N ALA A 98 -1.31 3.75 0.43
CA ALA A 98 -1.03 3.04 1.67
C ALA A 98 -0.72 1.56 1.37
N VAL A 99 0.51 1.12 1.65
CA VAL A 99 0.98 -0.25 1.41
C VAL A 99 0.90 -1.09 2.68
N CYS A 100 0.02 -2.08 2.68
CA CYS A 100 -0.36 -2.91 3.84
C CYS A 100 -0.30 -4.42 3.51
N HIS A 101 -1.01 -5.23 4.32
CA HIS A 101 -0.98 -6.69 4.28
C HIS A 101 -2.36 -7.32 4.07
N GLN A 102 -2.36 -8.64 3.93
CA GLN A 102 -3.57 -9.44 4.00
C GLN A 102 -3.65 -10.13 5.37
N PRO A 103 -4.86 -10.30 5.94
CA PRO A 103 -6.17 -10.02 5.34
C PRO A 103 -6.60 -8.54 5.35
N ASP A 104 -5.86 -7.68 6.03
CA ASP A 104 -6.21 -6.28 6.34
C ASP A 104 -6.76 -5.48 5.13
N CYS A 105 -6.11 -5.53 3.96
CA CYS A 105 -6.62 -4.77 2.80
C CYS A 105 -8.04 -5.18 2.38
N SER A 106 -8.34 -6.48 2.44
CA SER A 106 -9.66 -7.01 2.07
C SER A 106 -10.72 -6.58 3.08
N GLU A 107 -10.39 -6.64 4.37
CA GLU A 107 -11.28 -6.24 5.45
C GLU A 107 -11.58 -4.74 5.40
N ILE A 108 -10.56 -3.90 5.23
CA ILE A 108 -10.69 -2.46 5.07
C ILE A 108 -11.55 -2.11 3.85
N ALA A 109 -11.28 -2.71 2.69
CA ALA A 109 -12.05 -2.44 1.48
C ALA A 109 -13.53 -2.85 1.63
N LEU A 110 -13.77 -4.01 2.25
CA LEU A 110 -15.11 -4.50 2.54
C LEU A 110 -15.87 -3.56 3.47
N GLU A 111 -15.24 -3.10 4.55
CA GLU A 111 -15.87 -2.21 5.52
C GLU A 111 -16.20 -0.84 4.90
N LEU A 112 -15.27 -0.25 4.16
CA LEU A 112 -15.45 1.08 3.56
C LEU A 112 -16.41 1.09 2.36
N THR A 113 -16.48 0.00 1.60
CA THR A 113 -17.17 -0.01 0.30
C THR A 113 -18.28 -1.05 0.17
N GLY A 114 -18.43 -1.95 1.16
CA GLY A 114 -19.35 -3.08 1.10
C GLY A 114 -18.92 -4.22 0.19
N ARG A 115 -17.69 -4.20 -0.35
CA ARG A 115 -17.15 -5.26 -1.22
C ARG A 115 -15.64 -5.45 -1.07
N ASP A 116 -15.17 -6.68 -1.23
CA ASP A 116 -13.75 -6.99 -1.41
C ASP A 116 -13.42 -7.07 -2.91
N PRO A 117 -12.60 -6.16 -3.47
CA PRO A 117 -12.16 -6.23 -4.87
C PRO A 117 -11.10 -7.33 -5.11
N GLY A 118 -10.56 -7.93 -4.05
CA GLY A 118 -9.50 -8.91 -4.07
C GLY A 118 -8.11 -8.27 -4.14
N PHE A 119 -7.22 -8.69 -3.25
CA PHE A 119 -5.83 -8.21 -3.17
C PHE A 119 -4.83 -9.36 -3.34
N PRO A 120 -4.56 -9.81 -4.58
CA PRO A 120 -3.34 -10.60 -4.82
C PRO A 120 -2.10 -9.76 -4.46
N PRO A 121 -0.90 -10.37 -4.31
CA PRO A 121 0.32 -9.58 -4.11
C PRO A 121 0.47 -8.49 -5.19
N GLY A 122 0.71 -7.24 -4.77
CA GLY A 122 0.75 -6.07 -5.67
C GLY A 122 -0.64 -5.58 -6.13
N GLY A 123 -1.71 -6.12 -5.58
CA GLY A 123 -3.08 -5.68 -5.82
C GLY A 123 -3.34 -4.30 -5.20
N VAL A 124 -4.21 -3.53 -5.85
CA VAL A 124 -4.56 -2.16 -5.47
C VAL A 124 -6.06 -1.93 -5.58
N ALA A 125 -6.62 -1.18 -4.65
CA ALA A 125 -7.95 -0.62 -4.71
C ALA A 125 -7.90 0.90 -4.58
N GLU A 126 -8.67 1.59 -5.41
CA GLU A 126 -8.90 3.03 -5.29
C GLU A 126 -10.12 3.27 -4.39
N LEU A 127 -9.92 4.03 -3.32
CA LEU A 127 -10.90 4.27 -2.26
C LEU A 127 -11.07 5.78 -2.04
N SER A 128 -12.27 6.17 -1.65
CA SER A 128 -12.53 7.50 -1.11
C SER A 128 -12.68 7.39 0.41
N LEU A 129 -11.82 8.10 1.14
CA LEU A 129 -11.94 8.25 2.59
C LEU A 129 -12.53 9.62 2.90
N ASP A 130 -13.56 9.67 3.74
CA ASP A 130 -14.00 10.93 4.33
C ASP A 130 -12.91 11.43 5.29
N ALA A 131 -12.52 12.70 5.15
CA ALA A 131 -11.54 13.35 6.01
C ALA A 131 -12.20 13.89 7.28
#